data_AF-A0A9D9ZE92-F1
#
_entry.id   AF-A0A9D9ZE92-F1
#
_cell.length_a   1.000
_cell.length_b   1.000
_cell.length_c   1.000
_cell.angle_alpha   90.00
_cell.angle_beta   90.00
_cell.angle_gamma   90.00
#
_symmetry.space_group_name_H-M   'P 1'
#
loop_
_entity.id
_entity.type
_entity.pdbx_description
1 polymer ?
#
loop_
_entity_poly.entity_id
_entity_poly.type
_entity_poly.pdbx_seq_one_letter_code
_entity_poly.pdbx_strand_id
1 'polypeptide(L)' 'MYDINKIRKDFPILSRKIYGKPLVYLDNAATTQKPLCVLDAMRDEYLNVNANVHRGV' A
#
# COMPACT_ATOMS: atom_id res chain seq x y z
N MET A 1 21.47 2.81 10.04
CA MET A 1 20.49 2.61 11.12
C MET A 1 19.09 2.58 10.49
N TYR A 2 18.22 1.66 10.93
CA TYR A 2 16.92 1.40 10.32
C TYR A 2 15.82 2.20 11.04
N ASP A 3 15.20 3.18 10.38
CA ASP A 3 14.15 4.03 10.96
C ASP A 3 12.75 3.44 10.70
N ILE A 4 12.21 2.75 11.71
CA ILE A 4 10.90 2.13 11.66
C ILE A 4 9.76 3.14 11.52
N ASN A 5 9.91 4.37 12.05
CA ASN A 5 8.87 5.38 11.97
C ASN A 5 8.77 5.95 10.54
N LYS A 6 9.90 6.06 9.84
CA LYS A 6 9.91 6.40 8.41
C LYS A 6 9.16 5.34 7.61
N ILE A 7 9.44 4.06 7.83
CA ILE A 7 8.80 2.96 7.10
C ILE A 7 7.29 2.89 7.38
N ARG A 8 6.86 3.04 8.63
CA ARG A 8 5.42 3.01 8.98
C ARG A 8 4.62 4.12 8.29
N LYS A 9 5.25 5.27 7.98
CA LYS A 9 4.60 6.37 7.25
C LYS A 9 4.26 5.99 5.81
N ASP A 10 5.01 5.05 5.22
CA ASP A 10 4.73 4.56 3.87
C ASP A 10 3.46 3.69 3.84
N PHE A 11 2.92 3.23 4.97
CA PHE A 11 1.71 2.40 5.06
C PHE A 11 0.57 3.19 5.75
N PRO A 12 -0.25 3.96 5.00
CA PRO A 12 -1.18 4.93 5.59
C PRO A 12 -2.19 4.31 6.57
N ILE A 13 -2.61 3.07 6.31
CA ILE A 13 -3.57 2.35 7.15
C ILE A 13 -3.07 2.15 8.59
N LEU A 14 -1.76 2.08 8.83
CA LEU A 14 -1.18 1.91 10.17
C LEU A 14 -1.36 3.15 11.07
N SER A 15 -1.80 4.28 10.51
CA SER A 15 -2.17 5.48 11.27
C SER A 15 -3.63 5.47 11.75
N ARG A 16 -4.46 4.55 11.25
CA ARG A 16 -5.90 4.51 11.57
C ARG A 16 -6.16 4.02 12.98
N LYS A 17 -7.31 4.44 13.51
CA LYS A 17 -7.91 3.89 14.73
C LYS A 17 -9.04 2.93 14.37
N ILE A 18 -9.12 1.80 15.09
CA ILE A 18 -10.18 0.80 15.01
C ILE A 18 -10.83 0.74 16.39
N TYR A 19 -12.16 0.93 16.46
CA TYR A 19 -12.90 1.05 17.73
C TYR A 19 -12.26 2.05 18.71
N GLY A 20 -11.79 3.18 18.20
CA GLY A 20 -11.15 4.25 18.99
C GLY A 20 -9.71 3.98 19.42
N LYS A 21 -9.12 2.81 19.11
CA LYS A 21 -7.76 2.42 19.51
C LYS A 21 -6.82 2.38 18.29
N PRO A 22 -5.50 2.64 18.45
CA PRO A 22 -4.54 2.51 17.35
C PRO A 22 -4.56 1.10 16.74
N LEU A 23 -4.47 1.00 15.41
CA LEU A 23 -4.38 -0.27 14.72
C LEU A 23 -3.06 -1.01 15.05
N VAL A 24 -3.18 -2.24 15.53
CA VAL A 24 -2.08 -3.21 15.66
C VAL A 24 -2.41 -4.40 14.78
N TYR A 25 -1.83 -4.44 13.58
CA TYR A 25 -2.11 -5.47 12.57
C TYR A 25 -1.09 -6.62 12.68
N LEU A 26 -1.50 -7.73 13.29
CA LEU A 26 -0.66 -8.92 13.50
C LEU A 26 -1.08 -10.14 12.66
N ASP A 27 -1.86 -9.90 11.59
CA ASP A 27 -2.32 -10.95 10.68
C ASP A 27 -1.59 -10.92 9.32
N ASN A 28 -0.29 -10.60 9.36
CA ASN A 28 0.52 -10.43 8.15
C ASN A 28 0.70 -11.74 7.36
N ALA A 29 0.48 -12.89 8.00
CA ALA A 29 0.55 -14.20 7.36
C ALA A 29 -0.65 -14.45 6.42
N ALA A 30 -1.81 -13.87 6.70
CA ALA A 30 -2.97 -13.95 5.82
C ALA A 30 -2.84 -12.96 4.64
N THR A 31 -2.47 -11.71 4.92
CA THR A 31 -2.17 -10.70 3.88
C THR A 31 -1.37 -9.53 4.47
N THR A 32 -0.74 -8.74 3.60
CA THR A 32 0.07 -7.59 4.03
C THR A 32 -0.57 -6.27 3.64
N GLN A 33 -0.35 -5.25 4.47
CA GLN A 33 -0.66 -3.86 4.13
C GLN A 33 0.22 -3.40 2.97
N LYS A 34 -0.26 -2.44 2.17
CA LYS A 34 0.45 -1.94 0.99
C LYS A 34 1.08 -0.58 1.27
N PRO A 35 2.36 -0.37 0.90
CA PRO A 35 2.96 0.94 0.97
C PRO A 35 2.42 1.86 -0.14
N LEU A 36 2.57 3.18 0.02
CA LEU A 36 2.11 4.18 -0.93
C LEU A 36 2.66 3.97 -2.34
N CYS A 37 3.94 3.62 -2.49
CA CYS A 37 4.53 3.40 -3.80
C CYS A 37 3.82 2.32 -4.64
N VAL A 38 3.27 1.28 -3.99
CA VAL A 38 2.49 0.24 -4.68
C VAL A 38 1.13 0.81 -5.12
N LEU A 39 0.46 1.56 -4.24
CA LEU A 39 -0.83 2.19 -4.56
C LEU A 39 -0.69 3.25 -5.65
N ASP A 40 0.39 4.04 -5.62
CA ASP A 40 0.68 5.06 -6.61
C ASP A 40 0.98 4.44 -7.97
N ALA A 41 1.75 3.35 -8.03
CA ALA A 41 2.01 2.63 -9.28
C ALA A 41 0.74 2.02 -9.88
N MET A 42 -0.11 1.40 -9.05
CA MET A 42 -1.41 0.89 -9.51
C MET A 42 -2.30 2.03 -10.03
N ARG A 43 -2.35 3.16 -9.31
CA ARG A 43 -3.14 4.32 -9.73
C ARG A 43 -2.62 4.88 -11.05
N ASP A 44 -1.30 5.03 -11.20
CA ASP A 44 -0.68 5.52 -12.44
C ASP A 44 -0.99 4.61 -13.64
N GLU A 45 -0.91 3.28 -13.44
CA GLU A 45 -1.28 2.31 -14.45
C GLU A 45 -2.72 2.52 -14.94
N TYR A 46 -3.68 2.55 -14.04
CA TYR A 46 -5.09 2.71 -14.39
C TYR A 46 -5.44 4.09 -14.97
N LEU A 47 -4.73 5.15 -14.57
CA LEU A 47 -5.05 6.51 -15.04
C LEU A 47 -4.37 6.88 -16.35
N ASN A 48 -3.15 6.39 -16.61
CA ASN A 48 -2.29 6.94 -17.66
C ASN A 48 -1.91 5.93 -18.75
N VAL A 49 -1.85 4.63 -18.44
CA VAL A 49 -1.25 3.63 -19.35
C VAL A 49 -2.04 2.33 -19.46
N ASN A 50 -3.26 2.27 -18.94
CA ASN A 50 -4.09 1.07 -18.97
C ASN A 50 -4.40 0.67 -20.42
N ALA A 51 -3.91 -0.50 -20.80
CA ALA A 51 -4.11 -1.10 -22.10
C ALA A 51 -4.01 -2.62 -21.99
N ASN A 52 -4.50 -3.33 -23.01
CA ASN A 52 -4.30 -4.77 -23.10
C ASN A 52 -2.80 -5.09 -23.23
N VAL A 53 -2.34 -6.14 -22.55
CA VAL A 53 -0.89 -6.45 -22.44
C VAL A 53 -0.31 -7.02 -23.72
N HIS A 54 -1.15 -7.64 -24.56
CA HIS A 54 -0.73 -8.05 -25.89
C HIS A 54 -0.53 -6.80 -26.73
N ARG A 55 0.65 -6.66 -27.34
CA ARG A 55 0.89 -5.65 -28.37
C ARG A 55 -0.05 -5.95 -29.53
N GLY A 56 -1.18 -5.26 -29.58
CA GLY A 56 -2.06 -5.25 -30.73
C GLY A 56 -1.33 -4.60 -31.89
N VAL A 57 -0.78 -5.43 -32.78
CA VAL A 57 -0.76 -5.15 -34.22
C VAL A 57 -2.07 -5.64 -34.80
#